data_AF-A0A7Y6V8B5-F1
#
_entry.id   AF-A0A7Y6V8B5-F1
#
_cell.length_a   1.000
_cell.length_b   1.000
_cell.length_c   1.000
_cell.angle_alpha   90.00
_cell.angle_beta   90.00
_cell.angle_gamma   90.00
#
_symmetry.space_group_name_H-M   'P 1'
#
loop_
_entity.id
_entity.type
_entity.pdbx_description
1 polymer ?
#
loop_
_entity_poly.entity_id
_entity_poly.type
_entity_poly.pdbx_seq_one_letter_code
_entity_poly.pdbx_strand_id
1 'polypeptide(L)'
;MAFNVDRYEHEKFATGKWVSIEGDSHLKVAYMRNCEYLDQQRSVEKKYRYKYGDEMTADQRLSMHCEAIALGLLKDWDNVGVNGETPAYTPNLGTEALKQNPMLLDFVQMQANNLERFGREIKDSKSAANKHD
;
A
#
# COMPACT_ATOMS: atom_id res chain seq x y z
N MET A 1 -2.45 -32.22 10.18
CA MET A 1 -2.23 -31.36 9.00
C MET A 1 -1.38 -30.17 9.44
N ALA A 2 -0.14 -30.09 8.99
CA ALA A 2 0.72 -28.94 9.27
C ALA A 2 0.55 -27.93 8.14
N PHE A 3 0.04 -26.74 8.47
CA PHE A 3 -0.01 -25.62 7.54
C PHE A 3 1.39 -25.01 7.46
N ASN A 4 2.13 -25.34 6.41
CA ASN A 4 3.36 -24.60 6.08
C ASN A 4 2.94 -23.24 5.51
N VAL A 5 2.89 -22.24 6.38
CA VAL A 5 2.77 -20.83 5.97
C VAL A 5 4.16 -20.42 5.48
N ASP A 6 4.32 -20.35 4.16
CA ASP A 6 5.57 -19.98 3.52
C ASP A 6 5.93 -18.52 3.90
N ARG A 7 6.81 -18.38 4.90
CA ARG A 7 7.23 -17.09 5.47
C ARG A 7 7.82 -16.15 4.39
N TYR A 8 8.38 -16.74 3.33
CA TYR A 8 8.95 -16.05 2.17
C TYR A 8 7.93 -15.32 1.28
N GLU A 9 6.68 -15.79 1.20
CA GLU A 9 5.66 -15.07 0.43
C GLU A 9 5.24 -13.79 1.17
N HIS A 10 5.15 -13.84 2.51
CA HIS A 10 4.71 -12.71 3.33
C HIS A 10 5.66 -11.51 3.28
N GLU A 11 6.98 -11.73 3.27
CA GLU A 11 7.95 -10.63 3.18
C GLU A 11 7.83 -9.90 1.83
N LYS A 12 7.67 -10.63 0.72
CA LYS A 12 7.50 -10.02 -0.61
C LYS A 12 6.28 -9.11 -0.71
N PHE A 13 5.21 -9.44 0.01
CA PHE A 13 4.00 -8.61 0.05
C PHE A 13 4.16 -7.33 0.87
N ALA A 14 5.07 -7.33 1.85
CA ALA A 14 5.38 -6.16 2.68
C ALA A 14 6.41 -5.23 2.03
N THR A 15 7.45 -5.77 1.36
CA THR A 15 8.50 -4.96 0.73
C THR A 15 7.99 -4.12 -0.43
N GLY A 16 6.91 -4.57 -1.08
CA GLY A 16 6.27 -3.89 -2.20
C GLY A 16 6.99 -4.07 -3.54
N LYS A 17 6.28 -3.73 -4.61
CA LYS A 17 6.72 -3.85 -6.00
C LYS A 17 6.77 -2.47 -6.64
N TRP A 18 7.83 -2.23 -7.43
CA TRP A 18 7.92 -1.05 -8.27
C TRP A 18 6.90 -1.12 -9.41
N VAL A 19 6.12 -0.06 -9.56
CA VAL A 19 5.09 0.14 -10.59
C VAL A 19 5.32 1.49 -11.25
N SER A 20 5.20 1.54 -12.57
CA SER A 20 5.33 2.77 -13.36
C SER A 20 3.99 3.47 -13.44
N ILE A 21 3.97 4.80 -13.27
CA ILE A 21 2.75 5.62 -13.43
C ILE A 21 2.73 6.18 -14.86
N GLU A 22 3.63 7.13 -15.14
CA GLU A 22 3.81 7.84 -16.41
C GLU A 22 5.27 8.31 -16.54
N GLY A 23 5.81 8.25 -17.76
CA GLY A 23 7.22 8.59 -18.03
C GLY A 23 8.19 7.73 -17.22
N ASP A 24 9.23 8.36 -16.67
CA ASP A 24 10.25 7.71 -15.86
C ASP A 24 9.90 7.68 -14.35
N SER A 25 8.63 7.95 -13.98
CA SER A 25 8.17 7.97 -12.58
C SER A 25 7.74 6.59 -12.10
N HIS A 26 8.28 6.18 -10.94
CA HIS A 26 8.01 4.87 -10.36
C HIS A 26 7.56 4.98 -8.90
N LEU A 27 6.61 4.14 -8.50
CA LEU A 27 6.19 3.98 -7.11
C LEU A 27 6.49 2.58 -6.63
N LYS A 28 6.92 2.44 -5.39
CA LYS A 28 7.02 1.14 -4.74
C LYS A 28 5.77 0.92 -3.91
N VAL A 29 4.91 0.02 -4.37
CA VAL A 29 3.60 -0.23 -3.76
C VAL A 29 3.56 -1.62 -3.13
N ALA A 30 3.24 -1.68 -1.84
CA ALA A 30 3.01 -2.89 -1.08
C ALA A 30 1.56 -3.36 -1.18
N TYR A 31 1.36 -4.61 -0.77
CA TYR A 31 0.09 -5.29 -0.93
C TYR A 31 -0.98 -4.80 0.06
N MET A 32 -2.23 -4.62 -0.39
CA MET A 32 -3.28 -4.03 0.45
C MET A 32 -3.62 -4.81 1.73
N ARG A 33 -3.39 -6.13 1.79
CA ARG A 33 -3.62 -6.94 3.00
C ARG A 33 -2.34 -7.35 3.72
N ASN A 34 -1.24 -6.62 3.52
CA ASN A 34 0.00 -6.88 4.24
C ASN A 34 -0.16 -6.52 5.73
N CYS A 35 0.49 -7.28 6.62
CA CYS A 35 0.33 -7.10 8.07
C CYS A 35 0.79 -5.70 8.53
N GLU A 36 1.86 -5.18 7.92
CA GLU A 36 2.39 -3.86 8.24
C GLU A 36 1.36 -2.76 7.96
N TYR A 37 0.67 -2.80 6.81
CA TYR A 37 -0.40 -1.85 6.51
C TYR A 37 -1.57 -1.97 7.49
N LEU A 38 -1.98 -3.19 7.85
CA LEU A 38 -3.06 -3.38 8.84
C LEU A 38 -2.67 -2.82 10.22
N ASP A 39 -1.41 -3.01 10.62
CA ASP A 39 -0.89 -2.48 11.87
C ASP A 39 -0.75 -0.95 11.84
N GLN A 40 -0.29 -0.39 10.72
CA GLN A 40 -0.22 1.06 10.51
C GLN A 40 -1.61 1.68 10.47
N GLN A 41 -2.57 1.07 9.77
CA GLN A 41 -3.95 1.53 9.71
C GLN A 41 -4.56 1.60 11.10
N ARG A 42 -4.41 0.55 11.93
CA ARG A 42 -4.89 0.53 13.32
C ARG A 42 -4.19 1.58 14.19
N SER A 43 -2.88 1.75 14.02
CA SER A 43 -2.09 2.71 14.79
C SER A 43 -2.48 4.16 14.47
N VAL A 44 -2.65 4.47 13.18
CA VAL A 44 -3.09 5.77 12.70
C VAL A 44 -4.55 6.02 13.10
N GLU A 45 -5.45 5.05 12.97
CA GLU A 45 -6.84 5.19 13.42
C GLU A 45 -6.90 5.50 14.93
N LYS A 46 -6.14 4.77 15.74
CA LYS A 46 -6.04 5.03 17.19
C LYS A 46 -5.51 6.43 17.48
N LYS A 47 -4.47 6.87 16.76
CA LYS A 47 -3.88 8.21 16.88
C LYS A 47 -4.91 9.30 16.55
N TYR A 48 -5.68 9.15 15.47
CA TYR A 48 -6.68 10.14 15.07
C TYR A 48 -7.87 10.14 16.02
N ARG A 49 -8.34 8.96 16.45
CA ARG A 49 -9.42 8.85 17.45
C ARG A 49 -9.02 9.47 18.78
N TYR A 50 -7.76 9.29 19.21
CA TYR A 50 -7.25 9.94 20.42
C TYR A 50 -7.20 11.47 20.27
N LYS A 51 -6.85 11.97 19.08
CA LYS A 51 -6.68 13.41 18.83
C LYS A 51 -8.01 14.15 18.60
N TYR A 52 -8.97 13.52 17.92
CA TYR A 52 -10.18 14.18 17.44
C TYR A 52 -11.49 13.55 17.98
N GLY A 53 -11.43 12.41 18.66
CA GLY A 53 -12.60 11.66 19.10
C GLY A 53 -13.21 10.79 17.98
N ASP A 54 -14.42 10.27 18.22
CA ASP A 54 -15.14 9.43 17.25
C ASP A 54 -15.76 10.25 16.09
N GLU A 55 -16.02 11.55 16.30
CA GLU A 55 -16.59 12.45 15.30
C GLU A 55 -15.50 13.19 14.50
N MET A 56 -14.86 12.46 13.58
CA MET A 56 -13.93 13.06 12.63
C MET A 56 -14.64 13.72 11.43
N THR A 57 -14.14 14.87 11.00
CA THR A 57 -14.55 15.51 9.74
C THR A 57 -14.10 14.68 8.52
N ALA A 58 -14.67 14.98 7.34
CA ALA A 58 -14.27 14.33 6.09
C ALA A 58 -12.77 14.52 5.81
N ASP A 59 -12.24 15.72 5.99
CA ASP A 59 -10.81 16.03 5.82
C ASP A 59 -9.90 15.28 6.81
N GLN A 60 -10.36 15.11 8.05
CA GLN A 60 -9.62 14.35 9.05
C GLN A 60 -9.58 12.85 8.71
N ARG A 61 -10.69 12.29 8.22
CA ARG A 61 -10.76 10.91 7.74
C ARG A 61 -9.89 10.70 6.51
N LEU A 62 -9.92 11.64 5.56
CA LEU A 62 -9.03 11.61 4.39
C LEU A 62 -7.57 11.66 4.84
N SER A 63 -7.23 12.52 5.79
CA SER A 63 -5.87 12.63 6.32
C SER A 63 -5.39 11.37 7.00
N MET A 64 -6.24 10.76 7.83
CA MET A 64 -5.99 9.47 8.46
C MET A 64 -5.72 8.39 7.41
N HIS A 65 -6.53 8.36 6.36
CA HIS A 65 -6.44 7.37 5.30
C HIS A 65 -5.17 7.52 4.45
N CYS A 66 -4.85 8.74 4.02
CA CYS A 66 -3.60 9.04 3.30
C CYS A 66 -2.35 8.69 4.13
N GLU A 67 -2.38 8.98 5.45
CA GLU A 67 -1.28 8.66 6.36
C GLU A 67 -1.08 7.15 6.50
N ALA A 68 -2.17 6.38 6.64
CA ALA A 68 -2.10 4.92 6.69
C ALA A 68 -1.53 4.32 5.39
N ILE A 69 -1.94 4.86 4.23
CA ILE A 69 -1.45 4.42 2.92
C ILE A 69 0.03 4.76 2.74
N ALA A 70 0.46 5.97 3.11
CA ALA A 70 1.86 6.37 3.02
C ALA A 70 2.78 5.54 3.93
N LEU A 71 2.29 5.10 5.09
CA LEU A 71 3.09 4.27 6.00
C LEU A 71 3.10 2.80 5.59
N GLY A 72 1.97 2.28 5.11
CA GLY A 72 1.80 0.83 4.92
C GLY A 72 1.81 0.33 3.49
N LEU A 73 1.43 1.15 2.51
CA LEU A 73 1.29 0.74 1.10
C LEU A 73 2.30 1.44 0.18
N LEU A 74 2.47 2.75 0.28
CA LEU A 74 3.49 3.45 -0.49
C LEU A 74 4.83 3.34 0.24
N LYS A 75 5.69 2.45 -0.22
CA LYS A 75 6.96 2.15 0.45
C LYS A 75 8.10 3.06 0.01
N ASP A 76 8.03 3.53 -1.23
CA ASP A 76 9.05 4.35 -1.84
C ASP A 76 8.51 4.98 -3.13
N TRP A 77 9.25 5.94 -3.68
CA TRP A 77 9.04 6.45 -5.02
C TRP A 77 10.38 6.79 -5.68
N ASP A 78 10.36 6.89 -7.01
CA ASP A 78 11.51 7.35 -7.78
C ASP A 78 11.03 8.29 -8.87
N ASN A 79 11.76 9.40 -9.03
CA ASN A 79 11.49 10.43 -10.01
C ASN A 79 10.06 11.03 -9.96
N VAL A 80 9.44 11.08 -8.77
CA VAL A 80 8.11 11.68 -8.58
C VAL A 80 8.24 13.17 -8.30
N GLY A 81 7.64 13.97 -9.16
CA GLY A 81 7.61 15.43 -9.04
C GLY A 81 6.66 15.91 -7.94
N VAL A 82 7.18 16.61 -6.95
CA VAL A 82 6.43 17.32 -5.90
C VAL A 82 6.88 18.78 -5.93
N ASN A 83 5.95 19.70 -6.21
CA ASN A 83 6.23 21.15 -6.29
C ASN A 83 7.36 21.54 -7.27
N GLY A 84 7.56 20.76 -8.34
CA GLY A 84 8.60 21.02 -9.34
C GLY A 84 9.98 20.43 -9.02
N GLU A 85 10.12 19.74 -7.89
CA GLU A 85 11.32 19.00 -7.49
C GLU A 85 11.04 17.50 -7.41
N THR A 86 12.08 16.66 -7.39
CA THR A 86 11.98 15.21 -7.23
C THR A 86 12.56 14.77 -5.88
N PRO A 87 11.90 15.09 -4.75
CA PRO A 87 12.43 14.77 -3.44
C PRO A 87 12.43 13.26 -3.18
N ALA A 88 13.37 12.79 -2.37
CA ALA A 88 13.36 11.42 -1.87
C ALA A 88 12.08 11.12 -1.07
N TYR A 89 11.61 9.89 -1.14
CA TYR A 89 10.38 9.49 -0.46
C TYR A 89 10.51 9.63 1.06
N THR A 90 9.49 10.22 1.68
CA THR A 90 9.24 10.07 3.11
C THR A 90 7.76 9.85 3.33
N PRO A 91 7.33 9.15 4.39
CA PRO A 91 5.91 8.96 4.66
C PRO A 91 5.12 10.26 4.83
N ASN A 92 5.76 11.32 5.34
CA ASN A 92 5.14 12.64 5.46
C ASN A 92 4.88 13.25 4.08
N LEU A 93 5.89 13.27 3.21
CA LEU A 93 5.74 13.74 1.83
C LEU A 93 4.74 12.89 1.05
N GLY A 94 4.76 11.56 1.22
CA GLY A 94 3.78 10.65 0.64
C GLY A 94 2.35 10.99 1.08
N THR A 95 2.15 11.26 2.37
CA THR A 95 0.84 11.67 2.91
C THR A 95 0.36 12.97 2.27
N GLU A 96 1.22 13.97 2.14
CA GLU A 96 0.88 15.26 1.52
C GLU A 96 0.59 15.10 0.02
N ALA A 97 1.43 14.35 -0.70
CA ALA A 97 1.23 14.08 -2.13
C ALA A 97 -0.09 13.35 -2.40
N LEU A 98 -0.45 12.36 -1.57
CA LEU A 98 -1.71 11.63 -1.69
C LEU A 98 -2.94 12.51 -1.38
N LYS A 99 -2.80 13.48 -0.48
CA LYS A 99 -3.87 14.46 -0.19
C LYS A 99 -4.07 15.47 -1.32
N GLN A 100 -2.97 15.95 -1.88
CA GLN A 100 -2.98 16.95 -2.95
C GLN A 100 -3.37 16.35 -4.30
N ASN A 101 -3.12 15.05 -4.50
CA ASN A 101 -3.39 14.37 -5.74
C ASN A 101 -4.27 13.12 -5.53
N PRO A 102 -5.60 13.25 -5.63
CA PRO A 102 -6.52 12.12 -5.55
C PRO A 102 -6.25 11.03 -6.60
N MET A 103 -5.77 11.39 -7.80
CA MET A 103 -5.44 10.38 -8.83
C MET A 103 -4.27 9.49 -8.39
N LEU A 104 -3.27 10.06 -7.72
CA LEU A 104 -2.16 9.29 -7.14
C LEU A 104 -2.66 8.33 -6.06
N LEU A 105 -3.59 8.79 -5.22
CA LEU A 105 -4.22 7.96 -4.19
C LEU A 105 -4.96 6.76 -4.80
N ASP A 106 -5.84 7.01 -5.76
CA ASP A 106 -6.57 5.96 -6.47
C ASP A 106 -5.61 4.98 -7.17
N PHE A 107 -4.54 5.50 -7.78
CA PHE A 107 -3.53 4.66 -8.44
C PHE A 107 -2.83 3.72 -7.45
N VAL A 108 -2.36 4.24 -6.32
CA VAL A 108 -1.70 3.40 -5.28
C VAL A 108 -2.65 2.33 -4.77
N GLN A 109 -3.91 2.67 -4.51
CA GLN A 109 -4.92 1.70 -4.07
C GLN A 109 -5.22 0.65 -5.14
N MET A 110 -5.36 1.06 -6.40
CA MET A 110 -5.58 0.14 -7.52
C MET A 110 -4.41 -0.84 -7.66
N GLN A 111 -3.17 -0.34 -7.62
CA GLN A 111 -1.98 -1.20 -7.72
C GLN A 111 -1.86 -2.14 -6.52
N ALA A 112 -2.10 -1.66 -5.30
CA ALA A 112 -2.10 -2.47 -4.09
C ALA A 112 -3.15 -3.60 -4.13
N ASN A 113 -4.32 -3.35 -4.73
CA ASN A 113 -5.36 -4.36 -4.98
C ASN A 113 -5.02 -5.30 -6.13
N ASN A 114 -4.39 -4.82 -7.21
CA ASN A 114 -3.99 -5.68 -8.32
C ASN A 114 -2.93 -6.71 -7.90
N LEU A 115 -2.06 -6.36 -6.95
CA LEU A 115 -1.16 -7.32 -6.30
C LEU A 115 -1.91 -8.46 -5.58
N GLU A 116 -3.17 -8.25 -5.14
CA GLU A 116 -4.04 -9.32 -4.60
C GLU A 116 -4.32 -10.38 -5.66
N ARG A 117 -4.68 -9.93 -6.87
CA ARG A 117 -5.15 -10.79 -7.95
C ARG A 117 -4.01 -11.68 -8.46
N PHE A 118 -2.82 -11.11 -8.65
CA PHE A 118 -1.64 -11.88 -9.04
C PHE A 118 -1.27 -12.96 -8.01
N GLY A 119 -1.39 -12.67 -6.70
CA GLY A 119 -1.15 -13.68 -5.65
C GLY A 119 -2.18 -14.83 -5.67
N ARG A 120 -3.43 -14.56 -6.07
CA ARG A 120 -4.48 -15.59 -6.21
C ARG A 120 -4.29 -16.45 -7.46
N GLU A 121 -3.95 -15.86 -8.61
CA GLU A 121 -3.74 -16.61 -9.86
C GLU A 121 -2.58 -17.62 -9.78
N ILE A 122 -1.52 -17.31 -9.02
CA ILE A 122 -0.42 -18.25 -8.75
C ILE A 122 -0.89 -19.42 -7.86
N LYS A 123 -1.77 -19.19 -6.88
CA LYS A 123 -2.33 -20.25 -6.02
C LYS A 123 -3.30 -21.17 -6.76
N ASP A 124 -4.11 -20.62 -7.67
CA ASP A 124 -5.00 -21.41 -8.53
C ASP A 124 -4.23 -22.25 -9.55
N SER A 125 -3.18 -21.68 -10.15
CA SER A 125 -2.33 -22.39 -11.14
C SER A 125 -1.54 -23.55 -10.52
N LYS A 126 -1.08 -23.43 -9.27
CA LYS A 126 -0.42 -24.53 -8.55
C LYS A 126 -1.39 -25.61 -8.04
N SER A 127 -2.66 -25.28 -7.82
CA SER A 127 -3.67 -26.26 -7.40
C SER A 127 -4.20 -27.11 -8.56
N ALA A 128 -4.08 -26.63 -9.81
CA ALA A 128 -4.45 -27.38 -11.00
C ALA A 128 -3.40 -28.43 -11.44
N ALA A 129 -2.14 -28.30 -11.01
CA ALA A 129 -1.05 -29.18 -11.44
C ALA A 129 -0.95 -30.51 -10.65
N ASN A 130 -1.76 -30.72 -9.60
CA ASN A 130 -1.64 -31.88 -8.71
C ASN A 130 -2.80 -32.89 -8.82
N LYS A 131 -3.46 -32.97 -9.99
CA LYS A 131 -4.56 -33.92 -10.27
C LYS A 131 -4.26 -34.93 -11.38
N HIS A 132 -2.99 -35.15 -11.72
CA HIS A 132 -2.58 -36.25 -12.58
C HIS A 132 -1.32 -36.90 -12.01
N ASP A 133 -1.52 -37.84 -11.09
CA ASP A 133 -0.76 -39.09 -11.01
C ASP A 133 -1.69 -40.19 -10.47
#